data_AF-A0A4R0R6D6-F1
#
_entry.id   AF-A0A4R0R6D6-F1
#
_cell.length_a   1.000
_cell.length_b   1.000
_cell.length_c   1.000
_cell.angle_alpha   90.00
_cell.angle_beta   90.00
_cell.angle_gamma   90.00
#
_symmetry.space_group_name_H-M   'P 1'
#
loop_
_entity.id
_entity.type
_entity.pdbx_description
1 polymer ?
#
loop_
_entity_poly.entity_id
_entity_poly.type
_entity_poly.pdbx_seq_one_letter_code
_entity_poly.pdbx_strand_id
1 'polypeptide(L)' 'MAKLAELKLKRVQQLNTADSAFVIRKHKEVLNWMMRTFGLDTYGLTWAQFGKGVGLGALAMWLLLR' A
#
# COMPACT_ATOMS: atom_id res chain seq x y z
N MET A 1 11.77 -26.41 11.46
CA MET A 1 10.35 -25.98 11.33
C MET A 1 9.83 -25.21 12.55
N ALA A 2 10.37 -25.36 13.78
CA ALA A 2 9.85 -24.69 14.98
C ALA A 2 10.05 -23.15 15.03
N LYS A 3 11.01 -22.59 14.28
CA LYS A 3 11.40 -21.16 14.35
C LYS A 3 10.49 -20.20 13.56
N LEU A 4 9.55 -20.74 12.78
CA LEU A 4 8.59 -19.97 11.96
C LEU A 4 7.23 -19.77 12.65
N ALA A 5 6.92 -20.58 13.67
CA ALA A 5 5.65 -20.52 14.40
C ALA A 5 5.59 -19.37 15.42
N GLU A 6 6.75 -18.82 15.85
CA GLU A 6 6.84 -17.64 16.72
C GLU A 6 6.70 -16.31 15.97
N LEU A 7 6.73 -16.32 14.63
CA LEU A 7 6.43 -15.12 13.86
C LEU A 7 4.93 -14.85 13.99
N LYS A 8 4.57 -13.89 14.85
CA LYS A 8 3.21 -13.33 15.00
C LYS A 8 2.49 -13.37 13.64
N LEU A 9 1.63 -14.37 13.45
CA LEU A 9 0.82 -14.57 12.24
C LEU A 9 -0.11 -13.38 11.93
N LYS A 10 -0.22 -12.42 12.87
CA LYS A 10 -1.00 -11.20 12.75
C LYS A 10 -0.14 -9.93 12.66
N ARG A 11 1.09 -10.02 12.14
CA ARG A 11 1.87 -8.85 11.75
C ARG A 11 1.41 -8.44 10.35
N VAL A 12 0.89 -7.23 10.20
CA VAL A 12 0.54 -6.63 8.90
C VAL A 12 1.70 -6.86 7.93
N GLN A 13 1.45 -7.66 6.88
CA GLN A 13 2.45 -8.02 5.91
C GLN A 13 2.94 -6.75 5.21
N GLN A 14 4.22 -6.44 5.38
CA GLN A 14 4.83 -5.28 4.74
C GLN A 14 5.36 -5.66 3.36
N LEU A 15 5.33 -4.69 2.46
CA LEU A 15 5.84 -4.83 1.10
C LEU A 15 7.38 -4.92 1.14
N ASN A 16 7.93 -5.92 0.45
CA ASN A 16 9.37 -6.08 0.34
C ASN A 16 9.99 -5.00 -0.55
N THR A 17 10.97 -4.28 -0.02
CA THR A 17 11.71 -3.20 -0.68
C THR A 17 13.09 -3.62 -1.20
N ALA A 18 13.55 -4.85 -0.90
CA ALA A 18 14.81 -5.37 -1.42
C ALA A 18 14.77 -5.45 -2.94
N ASP A 19 15.91 -5.18 -3.59
CA ASP A 19 16.13 -5.25 -5.05
C ASP A 19 15.23 -4.35 -5.91
N SER A 20 14.42 -3.48 -5.29
CA SER A 20 13.52 -2.59 -6.02
C SER A 20 14.25 -1.34 -6.52
N ALA A 21 14.01 -0.96 -7.78
CA ALA A 21 14.46 0.32 -8.32
C ALA A 21 14.05 1.50 -7.41
N PHE A 22 14.84 2.58 -7.39
CA PHE A 22 14.70 3.68 -6.41
C PHE A 22 13.26 4.20 -6.25
N VAL A 23 12.56 4.43 -7.37
CA VAL A 23 11.18 4.93 -7.38
C VAL A 23 10.21 3.91 -6.76
N ILE A 24 10.33 2.64 -7.14
CA ILE A 24 9.51 1.55 -6.62
C ILE A 24 9.77 1.35 -5.13
N ARG A 25 11.03 1.45 -4.70
CA ARG A 25 11.41 1.38 -3.29
C ARG A 25 10.74 2.48 -2.48
N LYS A 26 10.81 3.73 -2.95
CA LYS A 26 10.18 4.87 -2.27
C LYS A 26 8.66 4.74 -2.20
N HIS A 27 8.03 4.29 -3.28
CA HIS A 27 6.59 4.02 -3.29
C HIS A 27 6.21 2.95 -2.25
N LYS A 28 6.94 1.84 -2.20
CA LYS A 28 6.74 0.77 -1.21
C LYS A 28 7.01 1.23 0.23
N GLU A 29 8.01 2.08 0.45
CA GLU A 29 8.27 2.70 1.76
C GLU A 29 7.08 3.53 2.25
N VAL A 30 6.50 4.35 1.38
CA VAL A 30 5.30 5.14 1.70
C VAL A 30 4.11 4.23 2.01
N LEU A 31 3.90 3.18 1.21
CA LEU A 31 2.84 2.20 1.47
C LEU A 31 3.03 1.48 2.80
N ASN A 32 4.26 1.04 3.11
CA ASN A 32 4.59 0.42 4.38
C ASN A 32 4.41 1.36 5.57
N TRP A 33 4.69 2.65 5.38
CA TRP A 33 4.41 3.68 6.38
C TRP A 33 2.90 3.84 6.58
N MET A 34 2.10 3.92 5.51
CA MET A 34 0.64 3.98 5.61
C MET A 34 0.05 2.73 6.31
N MET A 35 0.54 1.54 5.98
CA MET A 35 0.14 0.29 6.64
C MET A 35 0.40 0.32 8.14
N ARG A 36 1.54 0.89 8.58
CA ARG A 36 1.88 1.01 10.01
C ARG A 36 1.05 2.08 10.72
N THR A 37 0.91 3.27 10.12
CA THR A 37 0.24 4.42 10.75
C THR A 37 -1.26 4.19 10.88
N PHE A 38 -1.89 3.64 9.84
CA PHE A 38 -3.34 3.46 9.79
C PHE A 38 -3.78 2.03 10.15
N GLY A 39 -2.83 1.14 10.50
CA GLY A 39 -3.11 -0.26 10.78
C GLY A 39 -3.74 -1.01 9.60
N LEU A 40 -3.48 -0.55 8.36
CA LEU A 40 -4.11 -1.08 7.16
C LEU A 40 -3.46 -2.41 6.79
N ASP A 41 -4.25 -3.48 6.77
CA ASP A 41 -3.90 -4.71 6.08
C ASP A 41 -3.83 -4.50 4.56
N THR A 42 -3.27 -5.48 3.85
CA THR A 42 -3.15 -5.46 2.38
C THR A 42 -4.47 -5.13 1.68
N TYR A 43 -5.59 -5.66 2.18
CA TYR A 43 -6.93 -5.40 1.64
C TYR A 43 -7.36 -3.94 1.83
N GLY A 44 -7.13 -3.37 3.02
CA GLY A 44 -7.41 -1.95 3.29
C GLY A 44 -6.53 -1.03 2.44
N LEU A 45 -5.28 -1.42 2.20
CA LEU A 45 -4.39 -0.69 1.30
C LEU A 45 -4.89 -0.69 -0.15
N THR A 46 -5.41 -1.83 -0.63
CA THR A 46 -6.00 -1.93 -1.97
C THR A 46 -7.19 -0.98 -2.12
N TRP A 47 -8.08 -0.92 -1.14
CA TRP A 47 -9.20 0.02 -1.16
C TRP A 47 -8.76 1.48 -1.12
N ALA A 48 -7.73 1.80 -0.34
CA ALA A 48 -7.15 3.15 -0.32
C ALA A 48 -6.55 3.53 -1.69
N GLN A 49 -5.90 2.60 -2.38
CA GLN A 49 -5.37 2.81 -3.74
C GLN A 49 -6.49 2.92 -4.78
N PHE A 50 -7.53 2.11 -4.65
CA PHE A 50 -8.71 2.20 -5.51
C PHE A 50 -9.40 3.57 -5.38
N GLY A 51 -9.60 4.05 -4.15
CA GLY A 51 -10.16 5.37 -3.89
C GLY A 51 -9.34 6.51 -4.51
N LYS A 52 -7.99 6.42 -4.44
CA LYS A 52 -7.10 7.35 -5.14
C LYS A 52 -7.34 7.34 -6.66
N GLY A 53 -7.44 6.16 -7.25
CA GLY A 53 -7.70 5.99 -8.68
C GLY A 53 -9.05 6.58 -9.11
N VAL A 54 -10.12 6.27 -8.38
CA VAL A 54 -11.46 6.81 -8.63
C VAL A 54 -11.48 8.33 -8.50
N GLY A 55 -10.85 8.89 -7.45
CA GLY A 55 -10.76 10.33 -7.24
C GLY A 55 -10.03 11.04 -8.39
N LEU A 56 -8.89 10.49 -8.83
CA LEU A 56 -8.16 11.04 -9.98
C LEU A 56 -8.95 10.92 -11.28
N GLY A 57 -9.64 9.80 -11.51
CA GLY A 57 -10.50 9.61 -12.68
C GLY A 57 -11.67 10.59 -12.72
N ALA A 58 -12.36 10.77 -11.59
CA ALA A 58 -13.43 11.74 -11.45
C ALA A 58 -12.94 13.18 -11.66
N LEU A 59 -11.78 13.52 -11.10
CA LEU A 59 -11.17 14.84 -11.28
C LEU A 59 -10.78 15.09 -12.75
N ALA A 60 -10.18 14.10 -13.41
CA ALA A 60 -9.83 14.18 -14.83
C ALA A 60 -11.08 14.36 -15.70
N MET A 61 -12.14 13.58 -15.43
CA MET A 61 -13.41 13.71 -16.14
C MET A 61 -14.05 15.09 -15.91
N TRP A 62 -14.02 15.59 -14.68
CA TRP A 62 -14.52 16.94 -14.37
C TRP A 62 -13.74 18.03 -15.11
N LEU A 63 -12.41 17.93 -15.16
CA LEU A 63 -11.56 18.87 -15.91
C LEU A 63 -11.81 18.81 -17.42
N LEU A 64 -12.11 17.64 -17.97
CA LEU A 64 -12.41 17.47 -19.40
C LEU A 64 -13.81 17.97 -19.79
N LEU A 65 -14.76 17.97 -18.85
CA LEU A 65 -16.13 18.45 -19.06
C LEU A 65 -16.32 19.95 -18.80
N ARG A 66 -15.25 20.64 -18.40
CA ARG A 66 -15.21 22.08 -18.11
C ARG A 66 -14.67 22.86 -19.30
#